data_AF-A0A212DX43-F1
#
_entry.id   AF-A0A212DX43-F1
#
_cell.length_a   1.000
_cell.length_b   1.000
_cell.length_c   1.000
_cell.angle_alpha   90.00
_cell.angle_beta   90.00
_cell.angle_gamma   90.00
#
_symmetry.space_group_name_H-M   'P 1'
#
loop_
_entity.id
_entity.type
_entity.pdbx_description
1 polymer ?
#
loop_
_entity_poly.entity_id
_entity_poly.type
_entity_poly.pdbx_seq_one_letter_code
_entity_poly.pdbx_strand_id
1 'polypeptide(L)' 'MKLLLTSGGITNELIARALFDLVGKKPEDTSLVFIPTASNVEVGDKSWLINDLVNLIITRKLKI' A
#
# COMPACT_ATOMS: atom_id res chain seq x y z
N MET A 1 18.97 -3.27 3.01
CA MET A 1 17.53 -3.31 3.36
C MET A 1 16.74 -2.62 2.27
N LYS A 2 15.47 -2.97 2.07
CA LYS A 2 14.59 -2.39 1.07
C LYS A 2 13.43 -1.67 1.76
N LEU A 3 13.36 -0.34 1.67
CA LEU A 3 12.34 0.48 2.35
C LEU A 3 11.80 1.53 1.37
N LEU A 4 10.48 1.72 1.37
CA LEU A 4 9.79 2.80 0.66
C LEU A 4 9.05 3.65 1.69
N LEU A 5 9.52 4.88 1.91
CA LEU A 5 8.90 5.83 2.82
C LEU A 5 7.99 6.78 2.05
N THR A 6 6.77 6.95 2.51
CA THR A 6 5.77 7.82 1.88
C THR A 6 5.11 8.69 2.95
N SER A 7 4.71 9.91 2.60
CA SER A 7 3.99 10.79 3.53
C SER A 7 2.50 10.45 3.67
N GLY A 8 1.94 9.64 2.75
CA GLY A 8 0.50 9.37 2.69
C GLY A 8 0.11 8.03 2.07
N GLY A 9 1.02 7.04 2.04
CA GLY A 9 0.72 5.71 1.51
C GLY A 9 0.81 5.59 -0.02
N ILE A 10 0.09 4.60 -0.57
CA ILE A 10 0.06 4.29 -2.01
C ILE A 10 -1.09 5.04 -2.66
N THR A 11 -0.83 6.29 -3.06
CA THR A 11 -1.87 7.21 -3.58
C THR A 11 -1.86 7.38 -5.10
N ASN A 12 -0.86 6.83 -5.80
CA ASN A 12 -0.76 6.89 -7.25
C ASN A 12 0.05 5.71 -7.81
N GLU A 13 0.00 5.54 -9.14
CA GLU A 13 0.66 4.44 -9.86
C GLU A 13 2.19 4.46 -9.76
N LEU A 14 2.81 5.63 -9.64
CA LEU A 14 4.28 5.73 -9.58
C LEU A 14 4.81 5.19 -8.24
N ILE A 15 4.15 5.50 -7.13
CA ILE A 15 4.49 4.97 -5.80
C ILE A 15 4.27 3.45 -5.78
N ALA A 16 3.17 2.98 -6.37
CA ALA A 16 2.90 1.57 -6.53
C ALA A 16 4.00 0.82 -7.30
N ARG A 17 4.43 1.35 -8.45
CA ARG A 17 5.54 0.78 -9.23
C ARG A 17 6.83 0.74 -8.42
N ALA A 18 7.17 1.84 -7.73
CA ALA A 18 8.34 1.89 -6.88
C ALA A 18 8.33 0.81 -5.78
N LEU A 19 7.15 0.49 -5.21
CA LEU A 19 7.01 -0.60 -4.25
C LEU A 19 7.34 -1.96 -4.88
N PHE A 20 6.81 -2.27 -6.05
CA PHE A 20 7.01 -3.58 -6.68
C PHE A 20 8.38 -3.74 -7.34
N ASP A 21 8.95 -2.66 -7.88
CA ASP A 21 10.35 -2.61 -8.31
C ASP A 21 11.28 -2.93 -7.14
N LEU A 22 10.97 -2.37 -5.97
CA LEU A 22 11.70 -2.65 -4.75
C LEU A 22 11.49 -4.11 -4.32
N VAL A 23 10.28 -4.66 -4.30
CA VAL A 23 10.04 -6.08 -3.97
C VAL A 23 10.77 -7.01 -4.93
N GLY A 24 10.84 -6.68 -6.22
CA GLY A 24 11.46 -7.49 -7.27
C GLY A 24 10.64 -8.72 -7.66
N LYS A 25 9.33 -8.68 -7.43
CA LYS A 25 8.36 -9.71 -7.81
C LYS A 25 7.15 -9.04 -8.42
N LYS A 26 6.39 -9.80 -9.21
CA LYS A 26 5.11 -9.33 -9.70
C LYS A 26 4.15 -9.08 -8.53
N PRO A 27 3.22 -8.11 -8.66
CA PRO A 27 2.25 -7.85 -7.62
C PRO A 27 1.42 -9.08 -7.22
N GLU A 28 1.02 -9.91 -8.19
CA GLU A 28 0.28 -11.14 -7.97
C GLU A 28 1.06 -12.18 -7.13
N ASP A 29 2.38 -12.22 -7.25
CA ASP A 29 3.26 -13.17 -6.54
C ASP A 29 3.71 -12.68 -5.16
N THR A 30 3.26 -11.49 -4.75
CA THR A 30 3.69 -10.83 -3.51
C THR A 30 2.69 -11.08 -2.37
N SER A 31 3.16 -11.65 -1.27
CA SER A 31 2.39 -11.68 -0.01
C SER A 31 2.46 -10.32 0.68
N LEU A 32 1.32 -9.81 1.13
CA LEU A 32 1.18 -8.49 1.74
C LEU A 32 0.62 -8.62 3.15
N VAL A 33 1.18 -7.85 4.09
CA VAL A 33 0.61 -7.64 5.43
C VAL A 33 0.33 -6.15 5.59
N PHE A 34 -0.90 -5.83 5.99
CA PHE A 34 -1.32 -4.46 6.30
C PHE A 34 -1.39 -4.30 7.82
N ILE A 35 -0.67 -3.33 8.37
CA ILE A 35 -0.56 -3.11 9.83
C ILE A 35 -1.27 -1.80 10.19
N PRO A 36 -2.55 -1.84 10.63
CA PRO A 36 -3.35 -0.63 10.87
C PRO A 36 -3.16 -0.04 12.27
N THR A 37 -2.20 -0.53 13.07
CA THR A 37 -2.07 -0.19 14.50
C THR A 37 -1.88 1.30 14.75
N ALA A 38 -1.18 2.01 13.86
CA ALA A 38 -0.99 3.47 13.98
C ALA A 38 -2.31 4.24 13.92
N SER A 39 -3.33 3.74 13.21
CA SER A 39 -4.63 4.38 13.05
C SER A 39 -5.57 4.16 14.25
N ASN A 40 -5.13 3.40 15.25
CA ASN A 40 -5.95 3.13 16.44
C ASN A 40 -6.23 4.39 17.25
N VAL A 41 -5.25 5.30 17.33
CA VAL A 41 -5.34 6.54 18.12
C VAL A 41 -6.28 7.59 17.49
N GLU A 42 -6.53 7.49 16.19
CA GLU A 42 -7.39 8.43 15.47
C GLU A 42 -8.85 8.25 15.87
N VAL A 43 -9.55 9.36 16.08
CA VAL A 43 -10.98 9.40 16.44
C VAL A 43 -11.78 9.93 15.25
N GLY A 44 -12.94 9.34 14.99
CA GLY A 44 -13.82 9.75 13.89
C GLY A 44 -13.77 8.81 12.69
N ASP A 45 -14.05 9.35 11.51
CA ASP A 45 -14.09 8.56 10.27
C ASP A 45 -12.70 8.03 9.89
N LYS A 46 -12.66 6.73 9.56
CA LYS A 46 -11.45 6.01 9.15
C LYS A 46 -11.56 5.47 7.72
N SER A 47 -12.45 6.05 6.90
CA SER A 47 -12.63 5.61 5.51
C SER A 47 -11.32 5.69 4.72
N TRP A 48 -10.43 6.62 5.07
CA TRP A 48 -9.07 6.71 4.51
C TRP A 48 -8.24 5.44 4.71
N LEU A 49 -8.34 4.77 5.85
CA LEU A 49 -7.61 3.53 6.14
C LEU A 49 -8.10 2.37 5.27
N ILE A 50 -9.42 2.32 5.05
CA ILE A 50 -10.05 1.36 4.17
C ILE A 50 -9.64 1.63 2.72
N ASN A 51 -9.62 2.90 2.30
CA ASN A 51 -9.16 3.30 0.98
C ASN A 51 -7.70 2.91 0.75
N ASP A 52 -6.81 3.07 1.75
CA ASP A 52 -5.42 2.62 1.66
C ASP A 52 -5.30 1.10 1.46
N LEU A 53 -6.07 0.32 2.22
CA LEU A 53 -6.11 -1.13 2.07
C LEU A 53 -6.64 -1.53 0.68
N VAL A 54 -7.72 -0.90 0.22
CA VAL A 54 -8.33 -1.17 -1.09
C VAL A 54 -7.37 -0.79 -2.21
N ASN A 55 -6.70 0.36 -2.12
CA ASN A 55 -5.70 0.79 -3.09
C ASN A 55 -4.59 -0.26 -3.22
N LEU A 56 -4.03 -0.75 -2.11
CA LEU A 56 -3.03 -1.82 -2.11
C LEU A 56 -3.52 -3.11 -2.80
N ILE A 57 -4.78 -3.50 -2.58
CA ILE A 57 -5.38 -4.68 -3.23
C ILE A 57 -5.59 -4.45 -4.73
N ILE A 58 -6.11 -3.29 -5.13
CA ILE A 58 -6.32 -2.92 -6.54
C ILE A 58 -4.98 -2.84 -7.26
N THR A 59 -3.96 -2.24 -6.65
CA THR A 59 -2.62 -2.17 -7.22
C THR A 59 -2.09 -3.55 -7.60
N ARG A 60 -2.42 -4.61 -6.86
CA ARG A 60 -2.03 -5.99 -7.21
C ARG A 60 -2.74 -6.55 -8.44
N LYS A 61 -3.88 -5.99 -8.83
CA LYS A 61 -4.66 -6.39 -10.02
C LYS A 61 -4.30 -5.59 -11.26
N LEU A 62 -3.74 -4.39 -11.07
CA LEU A 62 -3.22 -3.60 -12.17
C LEU A 62 -1.98 -4.32 -12.71
N LYS A 63 -1.97 -4.64 -14.00
CA LYS A 63 -0.77 -5.11 -14.72
C LYS A 63 0.19 -3.93 -14.95
N ILE A 64 0.56 -3.24 -13.87
CA ILE A 64 1.60 -2.21 -13.86
C ILE A 64 2.99 -2.83 -13.86
#